data_AF-A0A9N8CNX5-F1
#
_entry.id   AF-A0A9N8CNX5-F1
#
_cell.length_a   1.000
_cell.length_b   1.000
_cell.length_c   1.000
_cell.angle_alpha   90.00
_cell.angle_beta   90.00
_cell.angle_gamma   90.00
#
_symmetry.space_group_name_H-M   'P 1'
#
loop_
_entity.id
_entity.type
_entity.pdbx_description
1 polymer ?
#
loop_
_entity_poly.entity_id
_entity_poly.type
_entity_poly.pdbx_seq_one_letter_code
_entity_poly.pdbx_strand_id
1 'polypeptide(L)'
;MNLLIPDQQRLLTLLSEGCDNAPNSCRLALTHCANLFLPGEQVRFTESGIAVGKDKWIETSGCLPWRIPQWTADTVTLAAVRWQRWEEVIRQQLSSDDTLFLYQGDNPFYQEITRQLLNRRQTLIAALNTGVNISTAASHLIGLGIGLTPSSDDYLVGLSAILLIPGHPLEKYRGDFLAALQCAGNNTTLLSKITLEEALHQRFRESVVRLLQHIITEQQPVSTQYITDIKNIGSSSGCDMLYGMADACALSHRSGGNYVDQDSC
;
A
#
# COMPACT_ATOMS: atom_id res chain seq x y z
N MET A 1 3.87 -14.50 9.08
CA MET A 1 2.84 -15.15 9.93
C MET A 1 2.11 -14.08 10.71
N ASN A 2 0.81 -14.20 10.97
CA ASN A 2 0.05 -13.16 11.68
C ASN A 2 -0.39 -13.66 13.05
N LEU A 3 -0.07 -12.89 14.09
CA LEU A 3 -0.57 -13.08 15.45
C LEU A 3 -1.75 -12.14 15.68
N LEU A 4 -2.88 -12.67 16.15
CA LEU A 4 -4.04 -11.86 16.50
C LEU A 4 -3.83 -11.23 17.88
N ILE A 5 -4.12 -9.93 17.99
CA ILE A 5 -4.23 -9.20 19.25
C ILE A 5 -5.73 -8.96 19.48
N PRO A 6 -6.43 -9.84 20.22
CA PRO A 6 -7.90 -9.90 20.22
C PRO A 6 -8.55 -8.61 20.73
N ASP A 7 -8.01 -8.04 21.81
CA ASP A 7 -8.55 -6.86 22.49
C ASP A 7 -8.53 -5.60 21.60
N GLN A 8 -7.67 -5.59 20.58
CA GLN A 8 -7.49 -4.45 19.68
C GLN A 8 -8.02 -4.71 18.27
N GLN A 9 -8.46 -5.94 17.97
CA GLN A 9 -8.74 -6.38 16.59
C GLN A 9 -7.57 -6.03 15.64
N ARG A 10 -6.33 -6.16 16.13
CA ARG A 10 -5.10 -5.89 15.38
C ARG A 10 -4.36 -7.19 15.09
N LEU A 11 -3.49 -7.14 14.09
CA LEU A 11 -2.58 -8.22 13.75
C LEU A 11 -1.15 -7.75 13.96
N LEU A 12 -0.30 -8.59 14.53
CA LEU A 12 1.15 -8.45 14.50
C LEU A 12 1.72 -9.47 13.52
N THR A 13 2.36 -8.99 12.45
CA THR A 13 2.98 -9.86 11.45
C THR A 13 4.41 -10.21 11.85
N LEU A 14 4.70 -11.49 12.09
CA LEU A 14 6.06 -12.00 12.20
C LEU A 14 6.68 -12.16 10.82
N LEU A 15 7.84 -11.52 10.64
CA LEU A 15 8.63 -11.49 9.42
C LEU A 15 9.97 -12.19 9.64
N SER A 16 10.49 -12.86 8.61
CA SER A 16 11.86 -13.37 8.59
C SER A 16 12.88 -12.23 8.49
N GLU A 17 14.13 -12.49 8.88
CA GLU A 17 15.23 -11.52 8.84
C GLU A 17 15.43 -10.86 7.46
N GLY A 18 15.25 -11.63 6.38
CA GLY A 18 15.40 -11.12 5.01
C GLY A 18 14.26 -10.22 4.53
N CYS A 19 13.17 -10.10 5.29
CA CYS A 19 12.09 -9.18 4.98
C CYS A 19 12.45 -7.75 5.42
N ASP A 20 11.94 -6.76 4.70
CA ASP A 20 12.04 -5.36 5.12
C ASP A 20 11.03 -5.02 6.23
N ASN A 21 11.20 -3.87 6.86
CA ASN A 21 10.33 -3.46 7.97
C ASN A 21 8.93 -3.07 7.46
N ALA A 22 7.88 -3.38 8.24
CA ALA A 22 6.51 -3.00 7.91
C ALA A 22 5.70 -2.54 9.15
N PRO A 23 4.63 -1.77 8.97
CA PRO A 23 3.71 -1.44 10.05
C PRO A 23 3.15 -2.71 10.70
N ASN A 24 2.92 -2.66 12.01
CA ASN A 24 2.35 -3.76 12.80
C ASN A 24 3.05 -5.09 12.52
N SER A 25 4.39 -5.06 12.43
CA SER A 25 5.21 -6.24 12.20
C SER A 25 6.39 -6.33 13.17
N CYS A 26 6.88 -7.54 13.38
CA CYS A 26 8.09 -7.83 14.14
C CYS A 26 8.99 -8.72 13.28
N ARG A 27 10.22 -8.27 13.03
CA ARG A 27 11.20 -9.05 12.29
C ARG A 27 12.01 -9.93 13.25
N LEU A 28 11.96 -11.23 13.01
CA LEU A 28 12.69 -12.21 13.77
C LEU A 28 14.11 -12.35 13.21
N ALA A 29 15.09 -12.58 14.09
CA ALA A 29 16.47 -12.91 13.71
C ALA A 29 16.57 -14.38 13.21
N LEU A 30 15.68 -14.75 12.30
CA LEU A 30 15.54 -16.08 11.73
C LEU A 30 15.33 -15.96 10.22
N THR A 31 16.12 -16.69 9.44
CA THR A 31 16.01 -16.70 7.97
C THR A 31 14.65 -17.23 7.51
N HIS A 32 14.15 -18.28 8.17
CA HIS A 32 12.85 -18.89 7.87
C HIS A 32 12.07 -19.15 9.15
N CYS A 33 10.99 -18.40 9.38
CA CYS A 33 10.16 -18.57 10.57
C CYS A 33 8.77 -19.18 10.30
N ALA A 34 8.38 -19.35 9.04
CA ALA A 34 7.01 -19.77 8.68
C ALA A 34 6.65 -21.16 9.22
N ASN A 35 7.57 -22.12 9.14
CA ASN A 35 7.35 -23.50 9.57
C ASN A 35 7.48 -23.68 11.10
N LEU A 36 7.87 -22.62 11.81
CA LEU A 36 8.06 -22.70 13.26
C LEU A 36 6.76 -22.58 14.03
N PHE A 37 5.68 -22.09 13.45
CA PHE A 37 4.41 -21.97 14.17
C PHE A 37 3.23 -22.47 13.36
N LEU A 38 2.20 -22.88 14.08
CA LEU A 38 1.02 -23.56 13.55
C LEU A 38 -0.22 -22.67 13.73
N PRO A 39 -1.14 -22.65 12.74
CA PRO A 39 -2.42 -21.98 12.91
C PRO A 39 -3.17 -22.49 14.15
N GLY A 40 -3.72 -21.56 14.95
CA GLY A 40 -4.49 -21.88 16.15
C GLY A 40 -3.68 -22.03 17.43
N GLU A 41 -2.35 -21.89 17.39
CA GLU A 41 -1.55 -21.80 18.61
C GLU A 41 -1.96 -20.59 19.47
N GLN A 42 -2.05 -20.80 20.78
CA GLN A 42 -2.33 -19.71 21.71
C GLN A 42 -1.18 -18.72 21.72
N VAL A 43 -1.50 -17.43 21.71
CA VAL A 43 -0.52 -16.35 21.76
C VAL A 43 -0.78 -15.53 23.01
N ARG A 44 0.28 -15.26 23.79
CA ARG A 44 0.21 -14.37 24.95
C ARG A 44 1.29 -13.31 24.85
N PHE A 45 0.87 -12.06 24.81
CA PHE A 45 1.73 -10.89 24.85
C PHE A 45 2.06 -10.53 26.31
N THR A 46 3.32 -10.20 26.57
CA THR A 46 3.83 -9.75 27.87
C THR A 46 4.78 -8.58 27.67
N GLU A 47 5.21 -7.92 28.73
CA GLU A 47 6.16 -6.79 28.63
C GLU A 47 7.52 -7.19 28.05
N SER A 48 7.99 -8.41 28.31
CA SER A 48 9.33 -8.88 27.92
C SER A 48 9.35 -9.73 26.63
N GLY A 49 8.18 -10.09 26.09
CA GLY A 49 8.11 -10.96 24.92
C GLY A 49 6.73 -11.52 24.61
N ILE A 50 6.70 -12.42 23.63
CA ILE A 50 5.51 -13.07 23.11
C ILE A 50 5.66 -14.58 23.24
N ALA A 51 4.78 -15.20 24.02
CA ALA A 51 4.68 -16.66 24.08
C ALA A 51 3.76 -17.15 22.95
N VAL A 52 4.18 -18.19 22.22
CA VAL A 52 3.37 -18.83 21.17
C VAL A 52 3.34 -20.34 21.40
N GLY A 53 2.14 -20.91 21.43
CA GLY A 53 1.97 -22.33 21.75
C GLY A 53 2.43 -22.66 23.17
N LYS A 54 3.07 -23.83 23.34
CA LYS A 54 3.53 -24.32 24.65
C LYS A 54 5.05 -24.26 24.83
N ASP A 55 5.77 -23.96 23.76
CA ASP A 55 7.20 -24.26 23.60
C ASP A 55 7.98 -23.12 22.91
N LYS A 56 7.31 -22.04 22.47
CA LYS A 56 7.97 -20.94 21.74
C LYS A 56 7.90 -19.65 22.52
N TRP A 57 9.02 -18.95 22.56
CA TRP A 57 9.16 -17.64 23.16
C TRP A 57 9.88 -16.71 22.18
N ILE A 58 9.27 -15.56 21.92
CA ILE A 58 9.86 -14.48 21.14
C ILE A 58 10.24 -13.38 22.13
N GLU A 59 11.53 -13.20 22.35
CA GLU A 59 12.05 -12.12 23.21
C GLU A 59 11.95 -10.77 22.47
N THR A 60 11.37 -9.76 23.13
CA THR A 60 11.21 -8.41 22.55
C THR A 60 12.05 -7.34 23.22
N SER A 61 12.73 -7.67 24.33
CA SER A 61 13.60 -6.76 25.10
C SER A 61 14.72 -6.14 24.24
N GLY A 62 15.26 -6.90 23.29
CA GLY A 62 16.29 -6.47 22.35
C GLY A 62 15.77 -5.89 21.03
N CYS A 63 14.46 -5.78 20.83
CA CYS A 63 13.90 -5.28 19.58
C CYS A 63 14.11 -3.76 19.45
N LEU A 64 14.62 -3.33 18.29
CA LEU A 64 14.68 -1.92 17.94
C LEU A 64 13.39 -1.49 17.26
N PRO A 65 12.70 -0.44 17.73
CA PRO A 65 11.52 0.07 17.05
C PRO A 65 11.94 0.70 15.72
N TRP A 66 11.48 0.13 14.61
CA TRP A 66 11.61 0.78 13.32
C TRP A 66 10.56 1.88 13.18
N ARG A 67 11.01 3.07 12.79
CA ARG A 67 10.15 4.22 12.49
C ARG A 67 10.44 4.68 11.08
N ILE A 68 9.38 5.06 10.38
CA ILE A 68 9.50 5.68 9.07
C ILE A 68 10.31 6.96 9.24
N PRO A 69 11.37 7.17 8.44
CA PRO A 69 12.12 8.42 8.46
C PRO A 69 11.16 9.59 8.25
N GLN A 70 11.23 10.60 9.12
CA GLN A 70 10.45 11.81 8.92
C GLN A 70 10.98 12.55 7.70
N TRP A 71 10.09 12.75 6.73
CA TRP A 71 10.29 13.63 5.61
C TRP A 71 9.27 14.75 5.64
N THR A 72 9.71 15.96 5.34
CA THR A 72 8.82 17.07 5.02
C THR A 72 9.15 17.46 3.61
N ALA A 73 8.45 16.85 2.65
CA ALA A 73 8.42 17.41 1.30
C ALA A 73 7.57 18.67 1.39
N ASP A 74 8.18 19.83 1.22
CA ASP A 74 7.40 21.05 1.08
C ASP A 74 6.66 21.06 -0.26
N THR A 75 5.68 21.94 -0.39
CA THR A 75 4.88 22.09 -1.61
C THR A 75 5.75 22.37 -2.83
N VAL A 76 6.89 23.07 -2.65
CA VAL A 76 7.86 23.37 -3.71
C VAL A 76 8.52 22.09 -4.23
N THR A 77 8.99 21.23 -3.32
CA THR A 77 9.61 19.95 -3.66
C THR A 77 8.62 19.06 -4.40
N LEU A 78 7.38 18.94 -3.92
CA LEU A 78 6.34 18.13 -4.57
C LEU A 78 5.92 18.67 -5.94
N ALA A 79 5.92 19.99 -6.13
CA ALA A 79 5.64 20.63 -7.41
C ALA A 79 6.76 20.37 -8.44
N ALA A 80 8.00 20.18 -7.99
CA ALA A 80 9.14 19.89 -8.86
C ALA A 80 9.19 18.41 -9.30
N VAL A 81 8.47 17.50 -8.64
CA VAL A 81 8.46 16.08 -8.99
C VAL A 81 7.89 15.87 -10.40
N ARG A 82 8.64 15.15 -11.24
CA ARG A 82 8.22 14.78 -12.60
C ARG A 82 7.25 13.60 -12.58
N TRP A 83 6.03 13.85 -12.10
CA TRP A 83 5.00 12.82 -11.91
C TRP A 83 4.73 11.98 -13.16
N GLN A 84 4.62 12.59 -14.35
CA GLN A 84 4.41 11.87 -15.61
C GLN A 84 5.55 10.87 -15.90
N ARG A 85 6.81 11.24 -15.63
CA ARG A 85 7.94 10.33 -15.83
C ARG A 85 7.86 9.13 -14.88
N TRP A 86 7.46 9.35 -13.63
CA TRP A 86 7.30 8.27 -12.66
C TRP A 86 6.14 7.34 -12.99
N GLU A 87 5.03 7.87 -13.52
CA GLU A 87 3.98 7.04 -14.10
C GLU A 87 4.55 6.11 -15.18
N GLU A 88 5.27 6.66 -16.16
CA GLU A 88 5.84 5.89 -17.27
C GLU A 88 6.83 4.83 -16.79
N VAL A 89 7.76 5.19 -15.89
CA VAL A 89 8.74 4.27 -15.33
C VAL A 89 8.06 3.11 -14.61
N ILE A 90 7.06 3.39 -13.75
CA ILE A 90 6.37 2.33 -13.01
C ILE A 90 5.59 1.42 -13.97
N ARG A 91 4.84 1.99 -14.93
CA ARG A 91 4.09 1.21 -15.91
C ARG A 91 4.99 0.30 -16.76
N GLN A 92 6.17 0.76 -17.15
CA GLN A 92 7.14 -0.04 -17.91
C GLN A 92 7.69 -1.25 -17.15
N GLN A 93 7.61 -1.27 -15.81
CA GLN A 93 8.05 -2.39 -14.98
C GLN A 93 6.96 -3.42 -14.70
N LEU A 94 5.71 -3.17 -15.13
CA LEU A 94 4.56 -4.05 -14.92
C LEU A 94 4.18 -4.75 -16.24
N SER A 95 4.04 -6.06 -16.16
CA SER A 95 3.62 -6.94 -17.25
C SER A 95 2.22 -7.52 -16.99
N SER A 96 1.63 -8.20 -17.99
CA SER A 96 0.28 -8.78 -17.90
C SER A 96 0.13 -9.84 -16.79
N ASP A 97 1.23 -10.47 -16.41
CA ASP A 97 1.24 -11.56 -15.42
C ASP A 97 1.52 -11.05 -14.00
N ASP A 98 1.89 -9.77 -13.86
CA ASP A 98 2.24 -9.15 -12.59
C ASP A 98 1.01 -8.76 -11.76
N THR A 99 -0.10 -8.41 -12.41
CA THR A 99 -1.29 -7.82 -11.76
C THR A 99 -2.58 -8.16 -12.49
N LEU A 100 -3.66 -8.37 -11.73
CA LEU A 100 -4.99 -8.58 -12.31
C LEU A 100 -5.51 -7.36 -13.07
N PHE A 101 -4.97 -6.15 -12.84
CA PHE A 101 -5.31 -4.97 -13.63
C PHE A 101 -4.82 -5.04 -15.09
N LEU A 102 -3.83 -5.91 -15.37
CA LEU A 102 -3.25 -6.10 -16.70
C LEU A 102 -3.49 -7.51 -17.25
N TYR A 103 -4.33 -8.31 -16.60
CA TYR A 103 -4.55 -9.70 -16.98
C TYR A 103 -5.13 -9.81 -18.39
N GLN A 104 -4.51 -10.66 -19.21
CA GLN A 104 -4.90 -10.94 -20.60
C GLN A 104 -5.13 -12.43 -20.88
N GLY A 105 -5.15 -13.27 -19.85
CA GLY A 105 -5.39 -14.70 -20.01
C GLY A 105 -6.87 -15.05 -20.29
N ASP A 106 -7.12 -16.34 -20.44
CA ASP A 106 -8.41 -16.89 -20.86
C ASP A 106 -9.27 -17.43 -19.72
N ASN A 107 -8.81 -17.36 -18.46
CA ASN A 107 -9.58 -17.84 -17.33
C ASN A 107 -10.80 -16.93 -17.08
N PRO A 108 -12.05 -17.43 -17.23
CA PRO A 108 -13.25 -16.58 -17.16
C PRO A 108 -13.44 -15.89 -15.80
N PHE A 109 -12.99 -16.53 -14.72
CA PHE A 109 -13.07 -15.96 -13.37
C PHE A 109 -12.15 -14.75 -13.23
N TYR A 110 -10.90 -14.86 -13.68
CA TYR A 110 -9.97 -13.73 -13.67
C TYR A 110 -10.35 -12.64 -14.66
N GLN A 111 -10.95 -12.98 -15.80
CA GLN A 111 -11.49 -11.98 -16.73
C GLN A 111 -12.60 -11.13 -16.09
N GLU A 112 -13.54 -11.74 -15.38
CA GLU A 112 -14.61 -10.99 -14.71
C GLU A 112 -14.07 -10.14 -13.56
N ILE A 113 -13.14 -10.65 -12.75
CA ILE A 113 -12.48 -9.84 -11.71
C ILE A 113 -11.77 -8.64 -12.34
N THR A 114 -10.99 -8.86 -13.40
CA THR A 114 -10.29 -7.80 -14.14
C THR A 114 -11.26 -6.75 -14.65
N ARG A 115 -12.38 -7.18 -15.25
CA ARG A 115 -13.42 -6.28 -15.75
C ARG A 115 -14.01 -5.41 -14.63
N GLN A 116 -14.29 -6.00 -13.46
CA GLN A 116 -14.80 -5.27 -12.29
C GLN A 116 -13.76 -4.29 -11.72
N LEU A 117 -12.50 -4.74 -11.61
CA LEU A 117 -11.38 -3.90 -11.17
C LEU A 117 -11.25 -2.67 -12.06
N LEU A 118 -11.20 -2.84 -13.37
CA LEU A 118 -11.04 -1.76 -14.34
C LEU A 118 -12.24 -0.79 -14.33
N ASN A 119 -13.48 -1.28 -14.25
CA ASN A 119 -14.67 -0.43 -14.20
C ASN A 119 -14.71 0.43 -12.92
N ARG A 120 -14.49 -0.19 -11.74
CA ARG A 120 -14.51 0.52 -10.46
C ARG A 120 -13.32 1.45 -10.31
N ARG A 121 -12.15 1.07 -10.82
CA ARG A 121 -10.99 1.95 -10.97
C ARG A 121 -11.35 3.19 -11.80
N GLN A 122 -11.94 3.03 -12.98
CA GLN A 122 -12.34 4.16 -13.83
C GLN A 122 -13.31 5.09 -13.09
N THR A 123 -14.26 4.53 -12.35
CA THR A 123 -15.19 5.28 -11.50
C THR A 123 -14.45 6.08 -10.42
N LEU A 124 -13.49 5.48 -9.71
CA LEU A 124 -12.68 6.18 -8.71
C LEU A 124 -11.82 7.29 -9.32
N ILE A 125 -11.17 7.04 -10.46
CA ILE A 125 -10.38 8.05 -11.16
C ILE A 125 -11.26 9.24 -11.59
N ALA A 126 -12.47 8.98 -12.10
CA ALA A 126 -13.41 10.06 -12.42
C ALA A 126 -13.84 10.85 -11.18
N ALA A 127 -14.12 10.16 -10.06
CA ALA A 127 -14.45 10.79 -8.77
C ALA A 127 -13.31 11.69 -8.26
N LEU A 128 -12.05 11.22 -8.33
CA LEU A 128 -10.88 11.98 -7.92
C LEU A 128 -10.63 13.23 -8.78
N ASN A 129 -10.85 13.14 -10.10
CA ASN A 129 -10.72 14.28 -11.01
C ASN A 129 -11.80 15.35 -10.77
N THR A 130 -13.02 14.92 -10.42
CA THR A 130 -14.16 15.83 -10.20
C THR A 130 -14.30 16.30 -8.77
N GLY A 131 -13.68 15.62 -7.82
CA GLY A 131 -13.86 15.86 -6.39
C GLY A 131 -15.20 15.36 -5.83
N VAL A 132 -15.94 14.53 -6.58
CA VAL A 132 -17.33 14.15 -6.26
C VAL A 132 -17.43 12.63 -6.05
N ASN A 133 -18.15 12.19 -5.01
CA ASN A 133 -18.42 10.78 -4.70
C ASN A 133 -17.16 9.90 -4.48
N ILE A 134 -16.05 10.48 -4.04
CA ILE A 134 -14.78 9.75 -3.85
C ILE A 134 -14.94 8.63 -2.84
N SER A 135 -15.51 8.91 -1.66
CA SER A 135 -15.72 7.88 -0.63
C SER A 135 -16.54 6.70 -1.16
N THR A 136 -17.64 6.95 -1.88
CA THR A 136 -18.47 5.89 -2.48
C THR A 136 -17.68 5.07 -3.50
N ALA A 137 -16.97 5.73 -4.42
CA ALA A 137 -16.19 5.05 -5.45
C ALA A 137 -15.05 4.20 -4.85
N ALA A 138 -14.36 4.72 -3.84
CA ALA A 138 -13.32 3.97 -3.11
C ALA A 138 -13.92 2.78 -2.34
N SER A 139 -15.09 2.94 -1.71
CA SER A 139 -15.76 1.86 -0.96
C SER A 139 -16.11 0.67 -1.85
N HIS A 140 -16.43 0.92 -3.12
CA HIS A 140 -16.72 -0.11 -4.11
C HIS A 140 -15.49 -0.91 -4.54
N LEU A 141 -14.28 -0.39 -4.31
CA LEU A 141 -13.05 -1.12 -4.54
C LEU A 141 -12.69 -1.98 -3.34
N ILE A 142 -13.00 -1.60 -2.11
CA ILE A 142 -12.55 -2.32 -0.91
C ILE A 142 -13.03 -3.78 -0.91
N GLY A 143 -12.08 -4.71 -0.83
CA GLY A 143 -12.31 -6.16 -0.82
C GLY A 143 -12.41 -6.82 -2.20
N LEU A 144 -12.30 -6.06 -3.30
CA LEU A 144 -12.39 -6.59 -4.65
C LEU A 144 -11.08 -7.24 -5.13
N GLY A 145 -11.06 -8.56 -5.21
CA GLY A 145 -9.92 -9.33 -5.68
C GLY A 145 -9.83 -10.67 -4.97
N ILE A 146 -8.68 -11.32 -5.06
CA ILE A 146 -8.45 -12.64 -4.46
C ILE A 146 -7.36 -12.56 -3.39
N GLY A 147 -7.36 -13.53 -2.48
CA GLY A 147 -6.29 -13.71 -1.51
C GLY A 147 -6.44 -12.91 -0.21
N LEU A 148 -5.37 -12.89 0.58
CA LEU A 148 -5.35 -12.22 1.88
C LEU A 148 -5.32 -10.69 1.77
N THR A 149 -4.76 -10.16 0.68
CA THR A 149 -4.82 -8.75 0.32
C THR A 149 -5.41 -8.67 -1.09
N PRO A 150 -6.72 -8.38 -1.22
CA PRO A 150 -7.36 -8.25 -2.52
C PRO A 150 -6.67 -7.18 -3.38
N SER A 151 -6.54 -7.43 -4.68
CA SER A 151 -5.81 -6.54 -5.61
C SER A 151 -6.24 -5.07 -5.56
N SER A 152 -7.54 -4.80 -5.40
CA SER A 152 -8.03 -3.43 -5.27
C SER A 152 -7.57 -2.72 -4.00
N ASP A 153 -7.39 -3.46 -2.90
CA ASP A 153 -6.93 -2.90 -1.64
C ASP A 153 -5.45 -2.53 -1.73
N ASP A 154 -4.63 -3.42 -2.31
CA ASP A 154 -3.23 -3.14 -2.59
C ASP A 154 -3.08 -1.95 -3.56
N TYR A 155 -3.93 -1.87 -4.59
CA TYR A 155 -4.04 -0.70 -5.45
C TYR A 155 -4.37 0.59 -4.69
N LEU A 156 -5.34 0.55 -3.76
CA LEU A 156 -5.71 1.71 -2.94
C LEU A 156 -4.57 2.12 -1.98
N VAL A 157 -3.81 1.16 -1.44
CA VAL A 157 -2.59 1.42 -0.68
C VAL A 157 -1.60 2.21 -1.53
N GLY A 158 -1.30 1.72 -2.74
CA GLY A 158 -0.40 2.39 -3.67
C GLY A 158 -0.85 3.79 -4.08
N LEU A 159 -2.15 3.95 -4.36
CA LEU A 159 -2.74 5.24 -4.70
C LEU A 159 -2.58 6.24 -3.53
N SER A 160 -2.89 5.80 -2.30
CA SER A 160 -2.79 6.62 -1.10
C SER A 160 -1.36 7.01 -0.72
N ALA A 161 -0.37 6.20 -1.12
CA ALA A 161 1.03 6.43 -0.85
C ALA A 161 1.57 7.72 -1.49
N ILE A 162 0.99 8.14 -2.61
CA ILE A 162 1.37 9.37 -3.30
C ILE A 162 0.35 10.48 -3.07
N LEU A 163 -0.95 10.19 -3.23
CA LEU A 163 -1.98 11.23 -3.18
C LEU A 163 -2.08 11.91 -1.81
N LEU A 164 -1.71 11.19 -0.76
CA LEU A 164 -1.85 11.64 0.63
C LEU A 164 -0.50 11.97 1.29
N ILE A 165 0.54 12.21 0.49
CA ILE A 165 1.79 12.80 1.00
C ILE A 165 1.44 14.18 1.59
N PRO A 166 1.92 14.54 2.79
CA PRO A 166 1.70 15.86 3.36
C PRO A 166 2.09 16.98 2.38
N GLY A 167 1.17 17.92 2.12
CA GLY A 167 1.37 19.02 1.17
C GLY A 167 1.03 18.69 -0.29
N HIS A 168 0.67 17.44 -0.60
CA HIS A 168 0.20 17.08 -1.94
C HIS A 168 -1.21 17.66 -2.20
N PRO A 169 -1.53 18.19 -3.40
CA PRO A 169 -2.83 18.83 -3.66
C PRO A 169 -4.07 17.94 -3.42
N LEU A 170 -3.89 16.63 -3.56
CA LEU A 170 -4.95 15.62 -3.37
C LEU A 170 -4.98 15.04 -1.95
N GLU A 171 -4.13 15.53 -1.04
CA GLU A 171 -4.12 15.10 0.37
C GLU A 171 -5.47 15.36 1.05
N LYS A 172 -6.15 16.43 0.64
CA LYS A 172 -7.49 16.81 1.14
C LYS A 172 -8.52 15.68 1.08
N TYR A 173 -8.33 14.68 0.19
CA TYR A 173 -9.22 13.53 0.06
C TYR A 173 -8.94 12.40 1.06
N ARG A 174 -7.99 12.54 2.00
CA ARG A 174 -7.73 11.55 3.06
C ARG A 174 -9.02 11.16 3.79
N GLY A 175 -9.88 12.14 4.10
CA GLY A 175 -11.16 11.92 4.76
C GLY A 175 -12.10 10.99 3.97
N ASP A 176 -12.14 11.13 2.64
CA ASP A 176 -12.97 10.28 1.77
C ASP A 176 -12.52 8.82 1.79
N PHE A 177 -11.21 8.56 1.74
CA PHE A 177 -10.67 7.20 1.83
C PHE A 177 -10.90 6.59 3.22
N LEU A 178 -10.76 7.37 4.30
CA LEU A 178 -11.08 6.91 5.66
C LEU A 178 -12.57 6.56 5.80
N ALA A 179 -13.46 7.40 5.25
CA ALA A 179 -14.90 7.13 5.24
C ALA A 179 -15.24 5.88 4.42
N ALA A 180 -14.59 5.67 3.27
CA ALA A 180 -14.72 4.46 2.48
C ALA A 180 -14.32 3.21 3.28
N LEU A 181 -13.18 3.26 3.97
CA LEU A 181 -12.70 2.15 4.80
C LEU A 181 -13.62 1.87 5.98
N GLN A 182 -14.19 2.91 6.60
CA GLN A 182 -15.18 2.76 7.66
C GLN A 182 -16.45 2.07 7.15
N CYS A 183 -16.91 2.43 5.95
CA CYS A 183 -18.13 1.88 5.35
C CYS A 183 -17.95 0.43 4.86
N ALA A 184 -16.85 0.13 4.17
CA ALA A 184 -16.68 -1.12 3.43
C ALA A 184 -15.57 -2.03 4.00
N GLY A 185 -14.92 -1.66 5.11
CA GLY A 185 -13.80 -2.43 5.68
C GLY A 185 -14.15 -3.87 6.10
N ASN A 186 -15.43 -4.20 6.27
CA ASN A 186 -15.87 -5.58 6.53
C ASN A 186 -15.98 -6.44 5.26
N ASN A 187 -15.85 -5.84 4.07
CA ASN A 187 -15.85 -6.54 2.79
C ASN A 187 -14.46 -7.08 2.43
N THR A 188 -13.43 -6.78 3.22
CA THR A 188 -12.07 -7.26 3.02
C THR A 188 -11.58 -8.05 4.23
N THR A 189 -10.38 -8.63 4.12
CA THR A 189 -9.75 -9.36 5.22
C THR A 189 -9.27 -8.41 6.31
N LEU A 190 -9.13 -8.91 7.53
CA LEU A 190 -8.59 -8.13 8.64
C LEU A 190 -7.17 -7.60 8.35
N LEU A 191 -6.33 -8.40 7.68
CA LEU A 191 -4.98 -7.98 7.29
C LEU A 191 -5.03 -6.79 6.33
N SER A 192 -5.84 -6.90 5.27
CA SER A 192 -5.93 -5.85 4.25
C SER A 192 -6.53 -4.57 4.81
N LYS A 193 -7.56 -4.67 5.66
CA LYS A 193 -8.16 -3.54 6.38
C LYS A 193 -7.12 -2.78 7.22
N ILE A 194 -6.30 -3.50 7.99
CA ILE A 194 -5.24 -2.89 8.80
C ILE A 194 -4.19 -2.24 7.90
N THR A 195 -3.76 -2.90 6.83
CA THR A 195 -2.78 -2.34 5.87
C THR A 195 -3.30 -1.05 5.23
N LEU A 196 -4.56 -1.03 4.80
CA LEU A 196 -5.22 0.18 4.27
C LEU A 196 -5.27 1.29 5.32
N GLU A 197 -5.68 0.99 6.55
CA GLU A 197 -5.73 2.00 7.62
C GLU A 197 -4.34 2.62 7.87
N GLU A 198 -3.29 1.80 7.98
CA GLU A 198 -1.91 2.27 8.15
C GLU A 198 -1.46 3.13 6.95
N ALA A 199 -1.78 2.71 5.73
CA ALA A 199 -1.48 3.46 4.51
C ALA A 199 -2.16 4.85 4.48
N LEU A 200 -3.42 4.92 4.90
CA LEU A 200 -4.16 6.19 5.03
C LEU A 200 -3.60 7.10 6.13
N HIS A 201 -2.81 6.55 7.06
CA HIS A 201 -2.02 7.29 8.04
C HIS A 201 -0.55 7.49 7.62
N GLN A 202 -0.22 7.25 6.34
CA GLN A 202 1.12 7.36 5.77
C GLN A 202 2.15 6.45 6.45
N ARG A 203 1.70 5.29 6.94
CA ARG A 203 2.55 4.25 7.50
C ARG A 203 2.66 3.10 6.50
N PHE A 204 3.85 2.95 5.93
CA PHE A 204 4.14 1.97 4.89
C PHE A 204 5.30 1.07 5.25
N ARG A 205 5.41 -0.01 4.48
CA ARG A 205 6.59 -0.87 4.43
C ARG A 205 7.82 -0.08 3.96
N GLU A 206 8.99 -0.45 4.46
CA GLU A 206 10.26 0.23 4.20
C GLU A 206 10.59 0.37 2.71
N SER A 207 10.40 -0.67 1.90
CA SER A 207 10.57 -0.61 0.43
C SER A 207 9.70 0.47 -0.23
N VAL A 208 8.43 0.59 0.17
CA VAL A 208 7.52 1.64 -0.31
C VAL A 208 8.03 3.02 0.08
N VAL A 209 8.47 3.20 1.32
CA VAL A 209 9.06 4.46 1.79
C VAL A 209 10.30 4.82 0.96
N ARG A 210 11.19 3.86 0.69
CA ARG A 210 12.40 4.09 -0.11
C ARG A 210 12.06 4.51 -1.55
N LEU A 211 11.08 3.88 -2.20
CA LEU A 211 10.64 4.29 -3.53
C LEU A 211 10.08 5.72 -3.52
N LEU A 212 9.17 6.02 -2.61
CA LEU A 212 8.64 7.37 -2.45
C LEU A 212 9.77 8.40 -2.20
N GLN A 213 10.83 8.05 -1.47
CA GLN A 213 11.96 8.96 -1.20
C GLN A 213 12.70 9.24 -2.49
N HIS A 214 12.91 8.20 -3.27
CA HIS A 214 13.54 8.28 -4.57
C HIS A 214 12.70 9.07 -5.57
N ILE A 215 11.35 8.94 -5.53
CA ILE A 215 10.41 9.72 -6.34
C ILE A 215 10.53 11.21 -6.03
N ILE A 216 10.47 11.56 -4.75
CA ILE A 216 10.43 12.95 -4.27
C ILE A 216 11.78 13.66 -4.47
N THR A 217 12.90 12.97 -4.23
CA THR A 217 14.24 13.58 -4.25
C THR A 217 14.97 13.51 -5.60
N GLU A 218 14.35 12.89 -6.60
CA GLU A 218 14.84 12.76 -7.99
C GLU A 218 16.35 12.47 -8.13
N GLN A 219 16.79 11.30 -7.65
CA GLN A 219 18.17 10.85 -7.89
C GLN A 219 18.27 10.26 -9.31
N GLN A 220 18.98 10.93 -10.22
CA GLN A 220 19.32 10.37 -11.52
C GLN A 220 20.63 9.56 -11.43
N PRO A 221 20.72 8.38 -12.09
CA PRO A 221 19.66 7.71 -12.86
C PRO A 221 18.59 7.08 -11.95
N VAL A 222 17.35 7.00 -12.46
CA VAL A 222 16.24 6.32 -11.77
C VAL A 222 16.61 4.85 -11.55
N SER A 223 16.73 4.45 -10.29
CA SER A 223 17.03 3.08 -9.91
C SER A 223 15.74 2.26 -9.92
N THR A 224 15.62 1.31 -10.86
CA THR A 224 14.49 0.37 -10.90
C THR A 224 14.50 -0.63 -9.75
N GLN A 225 15.61 -0.73 -8.99
CA GLN A 225 15.73 -1.64 -7.84
C GLN A 225 14.63 -1.40 -6.80
N TYR A 226 14.27 -0.13 -6.54
CA TYR A 226 13.18 0.18 -5.59
C TYR A 226 11.82 -0.35 -6.05
N ILE A 227 11.59 -0.40 -7.37
CA ILE A 227 10.38 -0.97 -7.96
C ILE A 227 10.45 -2.51 -7.85
N THR A 228 11.59 -3.10 -8.18
CA THR A 228 11.81 -4.55 -8.03
C THR A 228 11.61 -5.03 -6.58
N ASP A 229 12.10 -4.28 -5.59
CA ASP A 229 11.91 -4.59 -4.17
C ASP A 229 10.42 -4.63 -3.81
N ILE A 230 9.61 -3.72 -4.35
CA ILE A 230 8.16 -3.70 -4.14
C ILE A 230 7.49 -4.85 -4.88
N LYS A 231 7.88 -5.17 -6.13
CA LYS A 231 7.36 -6.33 -6.88
C LYS A 231 7.51 -7.65 -6.11
N ASN A 232 8.56 -7.77 -5.30
CA ASN A 232 8.82 -8.96 -4.48
C ASN A 232 7.91 -9.05 -3.22
N ILE A 233 7.02 -8.09 -3.00
CA ILE A 233 6.05 -8.14 -1.89
C ILE A 233 4.85 -9.00 -2.29
N GLY A 234 4.72 -10.15 -1.63
CA GLY A 234 3.61 -11.07 -1.88
C GLY A 234 3.63 -11.61 -3.32
N SER A 235 2.55 -12.30 -3.72
CA SER A 235 2.47 -12.88 -5.07
C SER A 235 2.19 -11.84 -6.15
N SER A 236 1.26 -10.91 -5.90
CA SER A 236 0.89 -9.81 -6.81
C SER A 236 0.70 -8.47 -6.09
N SER A 237 0.67 -8.47 -4.76
CA SER A 237 0.39 -7.29 -3.90
C SER A 237 1.32 -6.12 -4.21
N GLY A 238 2.62 -6.40 -4.37
CA GLY A 238 3.63 -5.45 -4.85
C GLY A 238 3.25 -4.74 -6.14
N CYS A 239 2.85 -5.50 -7.14
CA CYS A 239 2.51 -5.01 -8.47
C CYS A 239 1.19 -4.24 -8.47
N ASP A 240 0.19 -4.68 -7.69
CA ASP A 240 -1.07 -3.99 -7.50
C ASP A 240 -0.85 -2.61 -6.82
N MET A 241 0.01 -2.54 -5.79
CA MET A 241 0.45 -1.26 -5.19
C MET A 241 1.14 -0.35 -6.21
N LEU A 242 2.09 -0.88 -7.00
CA LEU A 242 2.77 -0.10 -8.04
C LEU A 242 1.79 0.42 -9.09
N TYR A 243 0.79 -0.38 -9.47
CA TYR A 243 -0.24 0.06 -10.41
C TYR A 243 -1.05 1.25 -9.84
N GLY A 244 -1.39 1.21 -8.56
CA GLY A 244 -2.00 2.34 -7.84
C GLY A 244 -1.11 3.58 -7.76
N MET A 245 0.20 3.40 -7.53
CA MET A 245 1.17 4.50 -7.53
C MET A 245 1.28 5.14 -8.93
N ALA A 246 1.28 4.36 -10.00
CA ALA A 246 1.33 4.89 -11.37
C ALA A 246 0.11 5.78 -11.67
N ASP A 247 -1.08 5.37 -11.23
CA ASP A 247 -2.29 6.19 -11.38
C ASP A 247 -2.27 7.45 -10.50
N ALA A 248 -1.72 7.35 -9.29
CA ALA A 248 -1.53 8.52 -8.45
C ALA A 248 -0.59 9.53 -9.13
N CYS A 249 0.54 9.08 -9.69
CA CYS A 249 1.43 9.93 -10.50
C CYS A 249 0.68 10.62 -11.65
N ALA A 250 -0.17 9.89 -12.38
CA ALA A 250 -0.98 10.45 -13.46
C ALA A 250 -1.93 11.56 -12.98
N LEU A 251 -2.58 11.35 -11.83
CA LEU A 251 -3.46 12.33 -11.18
C LEU A 251 -2.67 13.53 -10.66
N SER A 252 -1.51 13.30 -10.04
CA SER A 252 -0.62 14.34 -9.54
C SER A 252 -0.17 15.29 -10.64
N HIS A 253 0.23 14.75 -11.80
CA HIS A 253 0.61 15.55 -12.97
C HIS A 253 -0.51 16.52 -13.40
N ARG A 254 -1.76 16.05 -13.47
CA ARG A 254 -2.92 16.87 -13.84
C ARG A 254 -3.27 17.91 -12.78
N SER A 255 -3.21 17.54 -11.51
CA SER A 255 -3.52 18.45 -10.41
C SER A 255 -2.46 19.55 -10.21
N GLY A 256 -1.20 19.26 -10.52
CA GLY A 256 -0.09 20.23 -10.50
C GLY A 256 -0.10 21.18 -11.70
N GLY A 257 -0.54 20.72 -12.88
CA GLY A 257 -0.67 21.57 -14.08
C GLY A 257 -1.70 22.70 -13.91
N ASN A 258 -2.78 22.46 -13.15
CA ASN A 258 -3.82 23.46 -12.91
C ASN A 258 -3.39 24.64 -12.01
N TYR A 259 -2.21 24.59 -11.38
CA TYR A 259 -1.67 25.72 -10.62
C TYR A 259 -0.95 26.75 -11.50
N VAL A 260 -0.46 26.34 -12.69
CA VAL A 260 0.29 27.24 -13.58
C VAL A 260 -0.64 28.14 -14.40
N ASP A 261 -1.88 27.69 -14.66
CA ASP A 261 -2.86 28.45 -15.47
C ASP A 261 -3.77 29.38 -14.65
N GLN A 262 -3.68 29.40 -13.32
CA GLN A 262 -4.54 30.27 -12.49
C GLN A 262 -3.93 31.65 -12.17
N ASP A 263 -2.67 31.89 -12.54
CA ASP A 263 -2.02 33.21 -12.42
C ASP A 263 -2.07 34.03 -13.72
N SER A 264 -2.91 33.62 -14.68
CA SER A 264 -3.15 34.36 -15.94
C SER A 264 -4.60 34.86 -16.01
N CYS A 265 -4.97 35.80 -15.12
CA CYS A 265 -6.10 36.72 -15.29
C CYS A 265 -5.78 38.08 -14.66
#